data_AF-A0A0F8Y324-F1
#
_entry.id   AF-A0A0F8Y324-F1
#
_cell.length_a   1.000
_cell.length_b   1.000
_cell.length_c   1.000
_cell.angle_alpha   90.00
_cell.angle_beta   90.00
_cell.angle_gamma   90.00
#
_symmetry.space_group_name_H-M   'P 1'
#
loop_
_entity.id
_entity.type
_entity.pdbx_description
1 polymer ?
#
loop_
_entity_poly.entity_id
_entity_poly.type
_entity_poly.pdbx_seq_one_letter_code
_entity_poly.pdbx_strand_id
1 'polypeptide(L)'
;MSWAKAGRRIRIVDTWTLFRCPLSKLGELVGLEKLPMPAADAGAAAWNTYNRRDVEILLAAVTETIDFLVDEELGSYQDTVASLAWNAYRHRFMNLKPLVHRFADVLKLERQAYFGGRTEVLKHTE
;
A
#
# COMPACT_ATOMS: atom_id res chain seq x y z
N MET A 1 -9.84 -8.21 7.84
CA MET A 1 -10.74 -9.27 8.37
C MET A 1 -10.58 -10.52 7.50
N SER A 2 -10.59 -11.74 8.07
CA SER A 2 -10.37 -12.96 7.27
C SER A 2 -11.30 -14.10 7.66
N TRP A 3 -11.83 -14.82 6.67
CA TRP A 3 -12.64 -16.01 6.85
C TRP A 3 -12.07 -17.17 6.04
N ALA A 4 -12.23 -18.39 6.53
CA ALA A 4 -11.82 -19.59 5.82
C ALA A 4 -12.91 -20.68 5.87
N LYS A 5 -13.15 -21.35 4.74
CA LYS A 5 -14.06 -22.48 4.62
C LYS A 5 -13.58 -23.44 3.52
N ALA A 6 -13.53 -24.74 3.82
CA ALA A 6 -13.16 -25.79 2.86
C ALA A 6 -11.89 -25.48 2.04
N GLY A 7 -10.79 -25.12 2.74
CA GLY A 7 -9.50 -24.82 2.12
C GLY A 7 -9.40 -23.47 1.39
N ARG A 8 -10.49 -22.69 1.32
CA ARG A 8 -10.51 -21.36 0.71
C ARG A 8 -10.51 -20.28 1.78
N ARG A 9 -9.88 -19.14 1.49
CA ARG A 9 -9.81 -17.97 2.38
C ARG A 9 -10.24 -16.71 1.65
N ILE A 10 -11.08 -15.91 2.31
CA ILE A 10 -11.41 -14.54 1.88
C ILE A 10 -10.77 -13.58 2.89
N ARG A 11 -10.10 -12.56 2.37
CA ARG A 11 -9.53 -11.47 3.18
C ARG A 11 -10.12 -10.15 2.68
N ILE A 12 -10.64 -9.36 3.61
CA ILE A 12 -10.92 -7.95 3.38
C ILE A 12 -9.68 -7.18 3.81
N VAL A 13 -9.13 -6.45 2.85
CA VAL A 13 -7.93 -5.63 2.96
C VAL A 13 -8.30 -4.17 2.70
N ASP A 14 -7.58 -3.26 3.35
CA ASP A 14 -7.69 -1.83 3.12
C ASP A 14 -6.60 -1.42 2.12
N THR A 15 -6.97 -0.85 0.98
CA THR A 15 -5.99 -0.43 -0.04
C THR A 15 -5.22 0.82 0.36
N TRP A 16 -5.63 1.56 1.39
CA TRP A 16 -4.90 2.72 1.91
C TRP A 16 -3.51 2.35 2.49
N THR A 17 -3.34 1.10 2.94
CA THR A 17 -2.04 0.59 3.42
C THR A 17 -1.01 0.42 2.30
N LEU A 18 -1.48 0.39 1.05
CA LEU A 18 -0.67 0.33 -0.17
C LEU A 18 -0.57 1.71 -0.81
N PHE A 19 -1.72 2.34 -1.06
CA PHE A 19 -1.82 3.60 -1.79
C PHE A 19 -2.17 4.73 -0.82
N ARG A 20 -1.14 5.36 -0.23
CA ARG A 20 -1.31 6.50 0.70
C ARG A 20 -1.56 7.81 -0.03
N CYS A 21 -2.58 7.85 -0.88
CA CYS A 21 -2.99 9.03 -1.62
C CYS A 21 -4.50 9.03 -1.91
N PRO A 22 -5.11 10.19 -2.19
CA PRO A 22 -6.51 10.26 -2.60
C PRO A 22 -6.80 9.43 -3.86
N LEU A 23 -8.00 8.88 -3.96
CA LEU A 23 -8.39 8.04 -5.10
C LEU A 23 -8.35 8.77 -6.45
N SER A 24 -8.59 10.09 -6.46
CA SER A 24 -8.43 10.92 -7.66
C SER A 24 -6.99 10.90 -8.16
N LYS A 25 -6.01 11.00 -7.25
CA LYS A 25 -4.59 10.95 -7.60
C LYS A 25 -4.20 9.56 -8.10
N LEU A 26 -4.74 8.52 -7.48
CA LEU A 26 -4.54 7.15 -7.96
C LEU A 26 -5.13 6.96 -9.36
N GLY A 27 -6.30 7.56 -9.63
CA GLY A 27 -6.93 7.60 -10.94
C GLY A 27 -6.03 8.20 -12.01
N GLU A 28 -5.39 9.35 -11.74
CA GLU A 28 -4.40 9.94 -12.65
C GLU A 28 -3.25 8.99 -12.97
N LEU A 29 -2.76 8.24 -11.97
CA LEU A 29 -1.63 7.33 -12.13
C LEU A 29 -1.97 6.11 -13.00
N VAL A 30 -3.21 5.64 -12.94
CA VAL A 30 -3.69 4.47 -13.72
C VAL A 30 -4.44 4.87 -15.00
N GLY A 31 -4.46 6.15 -15.35
CA GLY A 31 -5.13 6.65 -16.55
C GLY A 31 -6.66 6.64 -16.50
N LEU A 32 -7.25 6.62 -15.30
CA LEU A 32 -8.70 6.62 -15.08
C LEU A 32 -9.12 7.82 -14.23
N GLU A 33 -9.66 8.86 -14.86
CA GLU A 33 -10.13 10.04 -14.13
C GLU A 33 -11.28 9.70 -13.18
N LYS A 34 -11.21 10.22 -11.94
CA LYS A 34 -12.29 10.09 -10.96
C LYS A 34 -13.44 11.04 -11.30
N LEU A 35 -14.67 10.52 -11.28
CA LEU A 35 -15.86 11.33 -11.53
C LEU A 35 -16.14 12.31 -10.37
N PRO A 36 -16.77 13.46 -10.65
CA PRO A 36 -17.28 14.33 -9.59
C PRO A 36 -18.36 13.61 -8.79
N MET A 37 -18.36 13.82 -7.46
CA MET A 37 -19.35 13.20 -6.58
C MET A 37 -20.76 13.74 -6.87
N PRO A 38 -21.77 12.88 -7.05
CA PRO A 38 -23.15 13.31 -7.22
C PRO A 38 -23.69 14.08 -6.00
N ALA A 39 -24.74 14.87 -6.21
CA ALA A 39 -25.51 15.48 -5.12
C ALA A 39 -26.16 14.40 -4.24
N ALA A 40 -26.42 14.72 -2.97
CA ALA A 40 -26.97 13.76 -2.00
C ALA A 40 -28.34 13.20 -2.38
N ASP A 41 -29.16 13.99 -3.09
CA ASP A 41 -30.49 13.65 -3.59
C ASP A 41 -30.47 13.06 -5.01
N ALA A 42 -29.28 12.86 -5.60
CA ALA A 42 -29.16 12.24 -6.91
C ALA A 42 -29.71 10.81 -6.91
N GLY A 43 -30.31 10.41 -8.03
CA GLY A 43 -30.86 9.06 -8.19
C GLY A 43 -29.79 7.97 -8.15
N ALA A 44 -30.21 6.75 -7.81
CA ALA A 44 -29.32 5.58 -7.66
C ALA A 44 -28.43 5.32 -8.90
N ALA A 45 -28.90 5.63 -10.11
CA ALA A 45 -28.11 5.48 -11.34
C ALA A 45 -26.85 6.36 -11.38
N ALA A 46 -26.93 7.60 -10.88
CA ALA A 46 -25.79 8.51 -10.80
C ALA A 46 -24.76 8.00 -9.78
N TRP A 47 -25.24 7.59 -8.60
CA TRP A 47 -24.40 6.99 -7.56
C TRP A 47 -23.73 5.69 -8.00
N ASN A 48 -24.46 4.82 -8.71
CA ASN A 48 -23.89 3.57 -9.23
C ASN A 48 -22.78 3.85 -10.25
N THR A 49 -22.95 4.84 -11.12
CA THR A 49 -21.92 5.24 -12.08
C THR A 49 -20.67 5.76 -11.37
N TYR A 50 -20.83 6.68 -10.40
CA TYR A 50 -19.74 7.21 -9.60
C TYR A 50 -19.00 6.11 -8.81
N ASN A 51 -19.73 5.28 -8.05
CA ASN A 51 -19.14 4.21 -7.25
C ASN A 51 -18.45 3.14 -8.11
N ARG A 52 -18.99 2.86 -9.31
CA ARG A 52 -18.34 1.94 -10.26
C ARG A 52 -17.00 2.50 -10.72
N ARG A 53 -16.91 3.80 -11.06
CA ARG A 53 -15.62 4.41 -11.43
C ARG A 53 -14.61 4.31 -10.29
N ASP A 54 -15.02 4.55 -9.04
CA ASP A 54 -14.15 4.42 -7.88
C ASP A 54 -13.57 3.00 -7.74
N VAL A 55 -14.40 1.97 -7.98
CA VAL A 55 -13.97 0.56 -7.96
C VAL A 55 -13.08 0.22 -9.16
N GLU A 56 -13.37 0.75 -10.36
CA GLU A 56 -12.53 0.57 -11.55
C GLU A 56 -11.12 1.12 -11.36
N ILE A 57 -10.99 2.32 -10.77
CA ILE A 57 -9.69 2.92 -10.42
C ILE A 57 -8.92 2.01 -9.45
N LEU A 58 -9.58 1.55 -8.37
CA LEU A 58 -8.95 0.67 -7.40
C LEU A 58 -8.53 -0.67 -8.01
N LEU A 59 -9.38 -1.25 -8.86
CA LEU A 59 -9.08 -2.50 -9.55
C LEU A 59 -7.85 -2.35 -10.44
N ALA A 60 -7.79 -1.29 -11.26
CA ALA A 60 -6.64 -1.01 -12.12
C ALA A 60 -5.35 -0.87 -11.30
N ALA A 61 -5.36 -0.09 -10.22
CA ALA A 61 -4.18 0.12 -9.38
C ALA A 61 -3.68 -1.17 -8.70
N VAL A 62 -4.60 -1.99 -8.19
CA VAL A 62 -4.24 -3.26 -7.55
C VAL A 62 -3.70 -4.26 -8.57
N THR A 63 -4.34 -4.37 -9.74
CA THR A 63 -3.87 -5.25 -10.81
C THR A 63 -2.50 -4.83 -11.29
N GLU A 64 -2.28 -3.55 -11.60
CA GLU A 64 -0.98 -3.02 -12.04
C GLU A 64 0.12 -3.30 -10.99
N THR A 65 -0.21 -3.19 -9.70
CA THR A 65 0.73 -3.52 -8.61
C THR A 65 1.07 -5.00 -8.61
N ILE A 66 0.09 -5.89 -8.84
CA ILE A 66 0.32 -7.33 -8.89
C ILE A 66 1.14 -7.69 -10.12
N ASP A 67 0.82 -7.12 -11.27
CA ASP A 67 1.54 -7.34 -12.53
C ASP A 67 2.99 -6.89 -12.38
N PHE A 68 3.23 -5.70 -11.84
CA PHE A 68 4.58 -5.22 -11.50
C PHE A 68 5.35 -6.19 -10.59
N LEU A 69 4.71 -6.76 -9.56
CA LEU A 69 5.36 -7.74 -8.68
C LEU A 69 5.75 -9.02 -9.42
N VAL A 70 4.94 -9.46 -10.39
CA VAL A 70 5.19 -10.66 -11.19
C VAL A 70 6.28 -10.39 -12.22
N ASP A 71 6.16 -9.31 -12.99
CA ASP A 71 7.07 -8.94 -14.08
C ASP A 71 8.48 -8.66 -13.57
N GLU A 72 8.61 -8.08 -12.38
CA GLU A 72 9.89 -7.78 -11.74
C GLU A 72 10.37 -8.88 -10.80
N GLU A 73 9.70 -10.03 -10.74
CA GLU A 73 10.05 -11.16 -9.87
C GLU A 73 10.26 -10.70 -8.40
N LEU A 74 9.29 -9.93 -7.86
CA LEU A 74 9.35 -9.35 -6.51
C LEU A 74 8.55 -10.16 -5.48
N GLY A 75 8.20 -11.39 -5.83
CA GLY A 75 7.47 -12.31 -4.96
C GLY A 75 5.98 -12.01 -4.91
N SER A 76 5.31 -12.51 -3.86
CA SER A 76 3.86 -12.45 -3.73
C SER A 76 3.32 -11.13 -3.17
N TYR A 77 2.08 -10.80 -3.54
CA TYR A 77 1.32 -9.68 -2.97
C TYR A 77 1.22 -9.74 -1.44
N GLN A 78 1.34 -8.58 -0.79
CA GLN A 78 1.16 -8.41 0.65
C GLN A 78 0.23 -7.23 0.95
N ASP A 79 -0.41 -7.28 2.11
CA ASP A 79 -1.49 -6.34 2.47
C ASP A 79 -1.00 -4.95 2.90
N THR A 80 0.31 -4.72 3.01
CA THR A 80 0.88 -3.39 3.34
C THR A 80 2.12 -3.12 2.50
N VAL A 81 2.41 -1.85 2.23
CA VAL A 81 3.61 -1.45 1.48
C VAL A 81 4.90 -1.94 2.12
N ALA A 82 4.98 -1.93 3.46
CA ALA A 82 6.15 -2.41 4.19
C ALA A 82 6.32 -3.94 4.07
N SER A 83 5.22 -4.70 4.16
CA SER A 83 5.24 -6.14 3.96
C SER A 83 5.60 -6.49 2.51
N LEU A 84 5.08 -5.75 1.54
CA LEU A 84 5.36 -5.91 0.11
C LEU A 84 6.85 -5.67 -0.17
N ALA A 85 7.40 -4.55 0.30
CA ALA A 85 8.83 -4.25 0.16
C ALA A 85 9.72 -5.29 0.85
N TRP A 86 9.35 -5.73 2.06
CA TRP A 86 10.09 -6.77 2.77
C TRP A 86 10.05 -8.12 2.05
N ASN A 87 8.89 -8.48 1.48
CA ASN A 87 8.74 -9.70 0.71
C ASN A 87 9.59 -9.66 -0.57
N ALA A 88 9.54 -8.55 -1.30
CA ALA A 88 10.37 -8.30 -2.48
C ALA A 88 11.87 -8.41 -2.16
N TYR A 89 12.31 -7.74 -1.09
CA TYR A 89 13.70 -7.83 -0.63
C TYR A 89 14.11 -9.27 -0.33
N ARG A 90 13.29 -10.02 0.42
CA ARG A 90 13.58 -11.42 0.76
C ARG A 90 13.56 -12.36 -0.44
N HIS A 91 12.71 -12.11 -1.42
CA HIS A 91 12.54 -12.98 -2.57
C HIS A 91 13.64 -12.81 -3.60
N ARG A 92 13.96 -11.57 -3.98
CA ARG A 92 14.89 -11.27 -5.10
C ARG A 92 16.30 -10.89 -4.65
N PHE A 93 16.47 -10.27 -3.48
CA PHE A 93 17.72 -9.58 -3.14
C PHE A 93 18.46 -10.15 -1.92
N MET A 94 17.77 -10.87 -1.03
CA MET A 94 18.36 -11.39 0.21
C MET A 94 19.16 -12.68 -0.03
N ASN A 95 20.48 -12.55 -0.07
CA ASN A 95 21.40 -13.69 -0.18
C ASN A 95 21.79 -14.30 1.18
N LEU A 96 21.55 -13.57 2.28
CA LEU A 96 21.90 -13.99 3.64
C LEU A 96 20.74 -13.73 4.60
N LYS A 97 20.54 -14.63 5.55
CA LYS A 97 19.48 -14.51 6.55
C LYS A 97 19.87 -13.47 7.62
N PRO A 98 19.03 -12.46 7.90
CA PRO A 98 19.24 -11.56 9.03
C PRO A 98 19.27 -12.33 10.35
N LEU A 99 20.28 -12.06 11.16
CA LEU A 99 20.38 -12.58 12.53
C LEU A 99 19.98 -11.46 13.49
N VAL A 100 19.09 -11.78 14.43
CA VAL A 100 18.67 -10.87 15.50
C VAL A 100 19.13 -11.45 16.82
N HIS A 101 19.92 -10.69 17.58
CA HIS A 101 20.35 -11.13 18.91
C HIS A 101 19.24 -10.92 19.95
N ARG A 102 19.36 -11.58 21.11
CA ARG A 102 18.33 -11.55 22.17
C ARG A 102 18.67 -10.68 23.39
N PHE A 103 19.80 -9.97 23.38
CA PHE A 103 20.24 -9.17 24.53
C PHE A 103 19.37 -7.91 24.69
N ALA A 104 18.48 -7.94 25.69
CA ALA A 104 17.43 -6.92 25.85
C ALA A 104 17.98 -5.50 26.06
N ASP A 105 19.03 -5.35 26.86
CA ASP A 105 19.64 -4.04 27.14
C ASP A 105 20.29 -3.44 25.88
N VAL A 106 20.91 -4.28 25.05
CA VAL A 106 21.47 -3.87 23.75
C VAL A 106 20.36 -3.47 22.79
N LEU A 107 19.30 -4.28 22.65
CA LEU A 107 18.14 -3.94 21.81
C LEU A 107 17.45 -2.64 22.28
N LYS A 108 17.48 -2.34 23.58
CA LYS A 108 16.95 -1.08 24.12
C LYS A 108 17.84 0.10 23.71
N LEU A 109 19.15 -0.04 23.87
CA LEU A 109 20.12 0.97 23.45
C LEU A 109 20.02 1.26 21.94
N GLU A 110 19.97 0.21 21.11
CA GLU A 110 19.82 0.35 19.66
C GLU A 110 18.55 1.12 19.26
N ARG A 111 17.41 0.82 19.90
CA ARG A 111 16.16 1.55 19.67
C ARG A 111 16.24 3.01 20.14
N GLN A 112 16.93 3.28 21.25
CA GLN A 112 17.17 4.64 21.73
C GLN A 112 18.06 5.45 20.79
N ALA A 113 18.96 4.78 20.06
CA ALA A 113 19.81 5.38 19.05
C ALA A 113 19.16 5.48 17.66
N TYR A 114 17.93 4.97 17.47
CA TYR A 114 17.22 5.04 16.21
C TYR A 114 16.54 6.40 16.04
N PHE A 115 17.18 7.28 15.26
CA PHE A 115 16.66 8.61 14.97
C PHE A 115 16.04 8.67 13.56
N GLY A 116 15.07 9.56 13.37
CA GLY A 116 14.46 9.84 12.07
C GLY A 116 15.34 10.69 11.16
N GLY A 117 14.75 11.22 10.08
CA GLY A 117 15.45 12.13 9.17
C GLY A 117 15.90 13.43 9.87
N ARG A 118 17.10 13.89 9.53
CA ARG A 118 17.62 15.20 9.99
C ARG A 118 16.71 16.30 9.45
N THR A 119 16.09 17.06 10.35
CA THR A 119 15.24 18.21 10.00
C THR A 119 15.92 19.47 10.47
N GLU A 120 16.92 19.93 9.72
CA GLU A 120 17.49 21.26 9.91
C GLU A 120 16.76 22.24 9.00
N VAL A 121 16.15 23.24 9.64
CA VAL A 121 15.23 24.21 9.04
C VAL A 121 15.92 24.97 7.90
N LEU A 122 15.44 24.80 6.67
CA LEU A 122 15.70 25.77 5.59
C LEU A 122 14.94 27.05 5.91
N LYS A 123 15.56 27.95 6.68
CA LYS A 123 15.10 29.34 6.78
C LYS A 123 15.65 30.08 5.56
N HIS A 124 14.93 30.05 4.43
CA HIS A 124 15.20 30.99 3.35
C HIS A 124 14.74 32.36 3.84
N THR A 125 15.70 33.26 4.07
CA THR A 125 15.44 34.66 4.36
C THR A 125 15.44 35.39 3.02
N GLU A 126 14.36 36.13 2.73
CA GLU A 126 14.35 37.31 1.86
C GLU A 126 13.76 38.47 2.67
#